data_AF-A0A2S7T4W0-F1
#
_entry.id   AF-A0A2S7T4W0-F1
#
_cell.length_a   1.000
_cell.length_b   1.000
_cell.length_c   1.000
_cell.angle_alpha   90.00
_cell.angle_beta   90.00
_cell.angle_gamma   90.00
#
_symmetry.space_group_name_H-M   'P 1'
#
loop_
_entity.id
_entity.type
_entity.pdbx_description
1 polymer ?
#
loop_
_entity_poly.entity_id
_entity_poly.type
_entity_poly.pdbx_seq_one_letter_code
_entity_poly.pdbx_strand_id
1 'polypeptide(L)'
;MLDKALQLKQGVSQSLLDPGSSSLTFYEKGAWALRMLREKVGDKAFKESMSRVLQKYRFKNLRVDQFLDEMTWQDEGDRTLFEENWLKSIDFPWTEVSRWLVQKNPDIGTFLGMQEQLSALQKGVEKDSLFLHFWRREMPSPLRIRLLRGQEDRLPIEEYWKALKDLHTAESAPDRELRRALLFGLNTEDPSEVQQEFYRTFLNEEDPVVGYHLLYNLWRWFPAGRSTLLDSSKRLIPFMVDEFALIWNLLNLAGAQSLEEAEPYIKQLKELTTPAYPAEVRLMATNQLSTSFGNRTPFILNAYLRLSVHHKWRIRKAAGQQILELLKDPMIRQQYEKDLPERSEQEQKRLRELLELSKSTE
;
A
#
# COMPACT_ATOMS: atom_id res chain seq x y z
N MET A 1 5.42 -5.20 13.74
CA MET A 1 6.39 -4.33 14.45
C MET A 1 7.55 -3.92 13.54
N LEU A 2 8.33 -4.84 12.98
CA LEU A 2 9.46 -4.53 12.09
C LEU A 2 9.14 -3.49 11.00
N ASP A 3 8.05 -3.65 10.25
CA ASP A 3 7.66 -2.70 9.19
C ASP A 3 7.50 -1.27 9.69
N LYS A 4 6.89 -1.08 10.86
CA LYS A 4 6.72 0.24 11.47
C LYS A 4 8.05 0.83 11.94
N ALA A 5 8.94 0.02 12.50
CA ALA A 5 10.28 0.48 12.85
C ALA A 5 11.09 0.90 11.63
N LEU A 6 11.02 0.15 10.53
CA LEU A 6 11.69 0.50 9.27
C LEU A 6 11.13 1.81 8.66
N GLN A 7 9.81 2.00 8.71
CA GLN A 7 9.16 3.25 8.29
C GLN A 7 9.66 4.45 9.12
N LEU A 8 9.72 4.31 10.45
CA LEU A 8 10.23 5.36 11.33
C LEU A 8 11.74 5.62 11.16
N LYS A 9 12.53 4.60 10.81
CA LYS A 9 13.95 4.76 10.49
C LYS A 9 14.17 5.65 9.25
N GLN A 10 13.31 5.52 8.24
CA GLN A 10 13.44 6.22 6.96
C GLN A 10 12.71 7.58 6.95
N GLY A 11 11.71 7.75 7.80
CA GLY A 11 10.86 8.93 7.84
C GLY A 11 11.40 10.05 8.72
N VAL A 12 10.93 11.28 8.46
CA VAL A 12 11.11 12.40 9.38
C VAL A 12 10.17 12.19 10.57
N SER A 13 10.75 12.10 11.77
CA SER A 13 10.01 12.00 13.02
C SER A 13 9.98 13.33 13.75
N GLN A 14 9.27 13.39 14.86
CA GLN A 14 9.09 14.58 15.69
C GLN A 14 9.32 14.21 17.16
N SER A 15 9.61 15.20 18.00
CA SER A 15 9.64 15.00 19.45
C SER A 15 8.27 14.57 19.94
N LEU A 16 8.21 13.62 20.89
CA LEU A 16 6.96 13.21 21.53
C LEU A 16 6.44 14.24 22.55
N LEU A 17 7.19 15.32 22.76
CA LEU A 17 6.80 16.45 23.60
C LEU A 17 6.20 17.61 22.81
N ASP A 18 6.08 17.50 21.48
CA ASP A 18 5.45 18.52 20.64
C ASP A 18 3.91 18.49 20.79
N PRO A 19 3.29 19.52 21.40
CA PRO A 19 1.84 19.56 21.62
C PRO A 19 1.03 19.76 20.32
N GLY A 20 1.67 20.20 19.24
CA GLY A 20 1.04 20.40 17.92
C GLY A 20 1.11 19.18 17.00
N SER A 21 1.82 18.12 17.40
CA SER A 21 2.02 16.96 16.55
C SER A 21 0.78 16.04 16.53
N SER A 22 0.34 15.71 15.32
CA SER A 22 -0.79 14.79 15.06
C SER A 22 -0.50 13.85 13.89
N SER A 23 0.78 13.70 13.53
CA SER A 23 1.20 12.88 12.41
C SER A 23 1.13 11.39 12.75
N LEU A 24 0.95 10.55 11.73
CA LEU A 24 0.97 9.10 11.91
C LEU A 24 2.31 8.62 12.49
N THR A 25 3.42 9.22 12.03
CA THR A 25 4.78 8.90 12.50
C THR A 25 4.99 9.27 13.97
N PHE A 26 4.32 10.32 14.47
CA PHE A 26 4.31 10.66 15.89
C PHE A 26 3.63 9.56 16.73
N TYR A 27 2.43 9.13 16.34
CA TYR A 27 1.73 8.04 17.05
C TYR A 27 2.51 6.72 17.00
N GLU A 28 3.13 6.40 15.87
CA GLU A 28 3.95 5.19 15.72
C GLU A 28 5.20 5.24 16.61
N LYS A 29 5.89 6.39 16.70
CA LYS A 29 7.02 6.57 17.62
C LYS A 29 6.57 6.48 19.09
N GLY A 30 5.42 7.06 19.44
CA GLY A 30 4.85 6.97 20.79
C GLY A 30 4.51 5.53 21.19
N ALA A 31 3.95 4.74 20.27
CA ALA A 31 3.69 3.32 20.49
C ALA A 31 4.98 2.52 20.74
N TRP A 32 6.05 2.83 19.99
CA TRP A 32 7.37 2.25 20.23
C TRP A 32 7.98 2.66 21.57
N ALA A 33 7.87 3.93 21.95
CA ALA A 33 8.33 4.41 23.25
C ALA A 33 7.66 3.62 24.39
N LEU A 34 6.34 3.43 24.34
CA LEU A 34 5.62 2.62 25.34
C LEU A 34 6.03 1.14 25.33
N ARG A 35 6.26 0.56 24.14
CA ARG A 35 6.73 -0.83 24.01
C ARG A 35 8.11 -1.02 24.65
N MET A 36 9.02 -0.08 24.42
CA MET A 36 10.39 -0.13 24.93
C MET A 36 10.46 0.23 26.42
N LEU A 37 9.61 1.16 26.88
CA LEU A 37 9.42 1.43 28.30
C LEU A 37 8.99 0.17 29.05
N ARG A 38 7.99 -0.55 28.53
CA ARG A 38 7.52 -1.82 29.12
C ARG A 38 8.61 -2.89 29.16
N GLU A 39 9.48 -2.94 28.14
CA GLU A 39 10.63 -3.84 28.18
C GLU A 39 11.64 -3.42 29.26
N LYS A 40 11.91 -2.12 29.35
CA LYS A 40 12.91 -1.55 30.26
C LYS A 40 12.52 -1.70 31.73
N VAL A 41 11.27 -1.39 32.08
CA VAL A 41 10.76 -1.51 33.46
C VAL A 41 10.29 -2.93 33.80
N GLY A 42 10.04 -3.77 32.79
CA GLY A 42 9.50 -5.12 32.94
C GLY A 42 7.96 -5.17 32.97
N ASP A 43 7.41 -6.27 32.46
CA ASP A 43 5.97 -6.40 32.20
C ASP A 43 5.08 -6.19 33.43
N LYS A 44 5.46 -6.81 34.56
CA LYS A 44 4.71 -6.74 35.81
C LYS A 44 4.69 -5.31 36.35
N ALA A 45 5.89 -4.72 36.48
CA ALA A 45 6.05 -3.36 36.98
C ALA A 45 5.35 -2.34 36.08
N PHE A 46 5.45 -2.50 34.76
CA PHE A 46 4.73 -1.65 33.81
C PHE A 46 3.21 -1.70 34.04
N LYS A 47 2.61 -2.88 34.16
CA LYS A 47 1.16 -3.02 34.40
C LYS A 47 0.73 -2.41 35.73
N GLU A 48 1.52 -2.62 36.78
CA GLU A 48 1.26 -2.04 38.09
C GLU A 48 1.35 -0.49 38.05
N SER A 49 2.37 0.06 37.39
CA SER A 49 2.51 1.49 37.11
C SER A 49 1.31 2.04 36.33
N MET A 50 0.88 1.36 35.26
CA MET A 50 -0.30 1.77 34.49
C MET A 50 -1.57 1.79 35.33
N SER A 51 -1.77 0.80 36.22
CA SER A 51 -2.91 0.79 37.14
C SER A 51 -2.89 2.00 38.08
N ARG A 52 -1.71 2.33 38.64
CA ARG A 52 -1.55 3.51 39.52
C ARG A 52 -1.84 4.81 38.77
N VAL A 53 -1.28 4.97 37.57
CA VAL A 53 -1.53 6.14 36.69
C VAL A 53 -3.03 6.31 36.46
N LEU A 54 -3.72 5.26 36.01
CA LEU A 54 -5.15 5.32 35.67
C LEU A 54 -6.03 5.63 36.89
N GLN A 55 -5.66 5.15 38.07
CA GLN A 55 -6.38 5.44 39.31
C GLN A 55 -6.11 6.87 39.81
N LYS A 56 -4.84 7.29 39.87
CA LYS A 56 -4.42 8.59 40.42
C LYS A 56 -4.88 9.76 39.55
N TYR A 57 -4.86 9.60 38.23
CA TYR A 57 -5.23 10.62 37.26
C TYR A 57 -6.62 10.40 36.65
N ARG A 58 -7.46 9.57 37.27
CA ARG A 58 -8.84 9.35 36.84
C ARG A 58 -9.59 10.68 36.72
N PHE A 59 -10.19 10.93 35.55
CA PHE A 59 -10.89 12.17 35.20
C PHE A 59 -10.03 13.45 35.21
N LYS A 60 -8.70 13.32 35.13
CA LYS A 60 -7.75 14.44 35.07
C LYS A 60 -6.87 14.31 33.83
N ASN A 61 -6.29 15.44 33.42
CA ASN A 61 -5.22 15.46 32.43
C ASN A 61 -3.93 14.92 33.07
N LEU A 62 -3.18 14.13 32.30
CA LEU A 62 -1.88 13.58 32.68
C LEU A 62 -0.81 14.21 31.81
N ARG A 63 0.24 14.76 32.44
CA ARG A 63 1.44 15.24 31.74
C ARG A 63 2.47 14.12 31.59
N VAL A 64 3.38 14.28 30.63
CA VAL A 64 4.39 13.26 30.31
C VAL A 64 5.37 13.01 31.45
N ASP A 65 5.83 14.07 32.13
CA ASP A 65 6.68 13.96 33.31
C ASP A 65 5.99 13.22 34.46
N GLN A 66 4.73 13.57 34.72
CA GLN A 66 3.88 12.88 35.71
C GLN A 66 3.69 11.40 35.35
N PHE A 67 3.57 11.06 34.08
CA PHE A 67 3.50 9.68 33.64
C PHE A 67 4.79 8.91 33.92
N LEU A 68 5.95 9.51 33.62
CA LEU A 68 7.25 8.89 33.88
C LEU A 68 7.56 8.75 35.38
N ASP A 69 7.08 9.68 36.22
CA ASP A 69 7.23 9.62 37.68
C ASP A 69 6.51 8.40 38.30
N GLU A 70 5.43 7.92 37.67
CA GLU A 70 4.67 6.75 38.15
C GLU A 70 5.28 5.40 37.70
N MET A 71 6.21 5.44 36.75
CA MET A 71 6.91 4.25 36.26
C MET A 71 7.89 3.74 37.31
N THR A 72 7.94 2.42 37.49
CA THR A 72 8.89 1.78 38.39
C THR A 72 10.21 1.57 37.66
N TRP A 73 11.13 2.52 37.80
CA TRP A 73 12.48 2.46 37.25
C TRP A 73 13.40 1.59 38.11
N GLN A 74 14.39 0.97 37.49
CA GLN A 74 15.43 0.20 38.22
C GLN A 74 16.53 1.12 38.77
N ASP A 75 16.80 2.24 38.08
CA ASP A 75 17.74 3.30 38.44
C ASP A 75 17.15 4.67 37.99
N GLU A 76 17.46 5.76 38.70
CA GLU A 76 17.10 7.12 38.28
C GLU A 76 17.72 7.51 36.92
N GLY A 77 18.94 7.03 36.62
CA GLY A 77 19.60 7.24 35.33
C GLY A 77 18.81 6.66 34.16
N ASP A 78 18.03 5.60 34.39
CA ASP A 78 17.24 4.96 33.35
C ASP A 78 16.08 5.83 32.85
N ARG A 79 15.47 6.58 33.75
CA ARG A 79 14.42 7.53 33.42
C ARG A 79 14.96 8.62 32.52
N THR A 80 16.07 9.25 32.92
CA THR A 80 16.67 10.39 32.21
C THR A 80 17.05 9.99 30.79
N LEU A 81 17.76 8.87 30.64
CA LEU A 81 18.13 8.33 29.33
C LEU A 81 16.91 8.00 28.46
N PHE A 82 15.84 7.47 29.07
CA PHE A 82 14.62 7.17 28.33
C PHE A 82 13.93 8.45 27.84
N GLU A 83 13.80 9.45 28.70
CA GLU A 83 13.20 10.74 28.33
C GLU A 83 13.98 11.43 27.21
N GLU A 84 15.31 11.43 27.28
CA GLU A 84 16.18 12.01 26.26
C GLU A 84 16.04 11.29 24.91
N ASN A 85 16.18 9.96 24.89
CA ASN A 85 16.23 9.19 23.65
C ASN A 85 14.86 9.02 23.00
N TRP A 86 13.81 8.82 23.79
CA TRP A 86 12.49 8.48 23.26
C TRP A 86 11.57 9.69 23.11
N LEU A 87 11.64 10.64 24.05
CA LEU A 87 10.65 11.73 24.13
C LEU A 87 11.18 13.03 23.54
N LYS A 88 12.38 13.46 23.97
CA LYS A 88 12.99 14.73 23.51
C LYS A 88 13.61 14.61 22.12
N SER A 89 14.37 13.55 21.87
CA SER A 89 15.03 13.35 20.58
C SER A 89 14.01 13.36 19.44
N ILE A 90 14.37 14.01 18.34
CA ILE A 90 13.60 13.96 17.10
C ILE A 90 13.81 12.61 16.42
N ASP A 91 15.02 12.07 16.49
CA ASP A 91 15.40 10.82 15.83
C ASP A 91 14.69 9.61 16.45
N PHE A 92 14.46 8.60 15.62
CA PHE A 92 13.96 7.31 16.08
C PHE A 92 15.14 6.46 16.61
N PRO A 93 15.08 5.90 17.84
CA PRO A 93 16.15 5.07 18.42
C PRO A 93 16.37 3.71 17.73
N TRP A 94 16.74 3.71 16.44
CA TRP A 94 16.82 2.51 15.60
C TRP A 94 17.77 1.45 16.15
N THR A 95 18.93 1.85 16.68
CA THR A 95 19.92 0.91 17.23
C THR A 95 19.35 0.11 18.42
N GLU A 96 18.58 0.76 19.28
CA GLU A 96 17.93 0.11 20.43
C GLU A 96 16.82 -0.84 19.95
N VAL A 97 15.96 -0.35 19.05
CA VAL A 97 14.81 -1.11 18.51
C VAL A 97 15.25 -2.31 17.69
N SER A 98 16.25 -2.16 16.83
CA SER A 98 16.76 -3.26 16.00
C SER A 98 17.39 -4.35 16.86
N ARG A 99 18.19 -3.99 17.87
CA ARG A 99 18.73 -4.97 18.83
C ARG A 99 17.62 -5.74 19.54
N TRP A 100 16.60 -5.04 20.04
CA TRP A 100 15.45 -5.66 20.69
C TRP A 100 14.69 -6.60 19.75
N LEU A 101 14.43 -6.18 18.50
CA LEU A 101 13.77 -7.00 17.49
C LEU A 101 14.55 -8.28 17.20
N VAL A 102 15.88 -8.19 17.00
CA VAL A 102 16.76 -9.34 16.76
C VAL A 102 16.78 -10.28 17.96
N GLN A 103 16.77 -9.74 19.18
CA GLN A 103 16.68 -10.56 20.40
C GLN A 103 15.36 -11.34 20.47
N LYS A 104 14.24 -10.72 20.08
CA LYS A 104 12.93 -11.39 20.06
C LYS A 104 12.76 -12.36 18.90
N ASN A 105 13.43 -12.12 17.78
CA ASN A 105 13.43 -13.00 16.63
C ASN A 105 14.76 -12.89 15.86
N PRO A 106 15.67 -13.89 15.99
CA PRO A 106 16.96 -13.90 15.30
C PRO A 106 16.88 -13.82 13.78
N ASP A 107 15.78 -14.28 13.16
CA ASP A 107 15.59 -14.21 11.70
C ASP A 107 15.52 -12.75 11.22
N ILE A 108 15.11 -11.82 12.09
CA ILE A 108 15.16 -10.39 11.78
C ILE A 108 16.61 -9.94 11.60
N GLY A 109 17.57 -10.48 12.37
CA GLY A 109 18.98 -10.15 12.22
C GLY A 109 19.50 -10.62 10.87
N THR A 110 19.13 -11.84 10.49
CA THR A 110 19.39 -12.38 9.15
C THR A 110 18.80 -11.47 8.07
N PHE A 111 17.52 -11.11 8.17
CA PHE A 111 16.84 -10.21 7.22
C PHE A 111 17.53 -8.85 7.10
N LEU A 112 17.89 -8.20 8.21
CA LEU A 112 18.54 -6.89 8.20
C LEU A 112 19.92 -6.94 7.56
N GLY A 113 20.72 -7.98 7.85
CA GLY A 113 22.02 -8.18 7.22
C GLY A 113 21.90 -8.39 5.71
N MET A 114 20.91 -9.16 5.25
CA MET A 114 20.64 -9.34 3.83
C MET A 114 20.22 -8.03 3.16
N GLN A 115 19.37 -7.24 3.80
CA GLN A 115 18.93 -5.94 3.29
C GLN A 115 20.11 -4.97 3.12
N GLU A 116 21.05 -4.97 4.08
CA GLU A 116 22.26 -4.16 4.01
C GLU A 116 23.16 -4.61 2.86
N GLN A 117 23.42 -5.93 2.73
CA GLN A 117 24.18 -6.49 1.62
C GLN A 117 23.58 -6.14 0.25
N LEU A 118 22.27 -6.30 0.08
CA LEU A 118 21.55 -5.90 -1.14
C LEU A 118 21.66 -4.40 -1.42
N SER A 119 21.61 -3.57 -0.38
CA SER A 119 21.72 -2.12 -0.53
C SER A 119 23.11 -1.65 -0.91
N ALA A 120 24.15 -2.40 -0.51
CA ALA A 120 25.55 -2.11 -0.81
C ALA A 120 25.97 -2.57 -2.23
N LEU A 121 25.15 -3.34 -2.92
CA LEU A 121 25.43 -3.76 -4.29
C LEU A 121 25.47 -2.56 -5.24
N GLN A 122 26.58 -2.39 -5.94
CA GLN A 122 26.65 -1.48 -7.08
C GLN A 122 25.72 -1.99 -8.19
N LYS A 123 25.17 -1.07 -9.00
CA LYS A 123 24.42 -1.44 -10.21
C LYS A 123 25.33 -2.26 -11.12
N GLY A 124 24.99 -3.53 -11.38
CA GLY A 124 25.66 -4.39 -12.36
C GLY A 124 26.61 -5.46 -11.81
N VAL A 125 26.78 -5.62 -10.49
CA VAL A 125 27.44 -6.81 -9.91
C VAL A 125 26.51 -8.01 -10.03
N GLU A 126 27.01 -9.23 -10.26
CA GLU A 126 26.22 -10.48 -10.35
C GLU A 126 25.31 -10.66 -9.13
N LYS A 127 24.06 -10.20 -9.28
CA LYS A 127 23.03 -10.25 -8.24
C LYS A 127 22.42 -11.64 -8.09
N ASP A 128 22.63 -12.49 -9.10
CA ASP A 128 22.08 -13.83 -9.23
C ASP A 128 22.54 -14.76 -8.10
N SER A 129 23.85 -14.76 -7.81
CA SER A 129 24.43 -15.65 -6.80
C SER A 129 23.98 -15.28 -5.38
N LEU A 130 23.80 -13.99 -5.11
CA LEU A 130 23.37 -13.49 -3.80
C LEU A 130 21.86 -13.69 -3.57
N PHE A 131 21.00 -13.45 -4.57
CA PHE A 131 19.58 -13.77 -4.44
C PHE A 131 19.35 -15.25 -4.21
N LEU A 132 20.01 -16.13 -4.96
CA LEU A 132 19.88 -17.58 -4.75
C LEU A 132 20.37 -18.00 -3.37
N HIS A 133 21.47 -17.40 -2.90
CA HIS A 133 21.95 -17.60 -1.55
C HIS A 133 20.91 -17.18 -0.50
N PHE A 134 20.19 -16.08 -0.72
CA PHE A 134 19.10 -15.63 0.15
C PHE A 134 17.86 -16.52 0.06
N TRP A 135 17.43 -16.87 -1.16
CA TRP A 135 16.21 -17.63 -1.43
C TRP A 135 16.29 -19.05 -0.88
N ARG A 136 17.47 -19.66 -0.95
CA ARG A 136 17.75 -21.01 -0.43
C ARG A 136 17.91 -21.06 1.08
N ARG A 137 18.04 -19.92 1.75
CA ARG A 137 18.15 -19.89 3.21
C ARG A 137 16.78 -20.06 3.82
N GLU A 138 16.70 -20.91 4.84
CA GLU A 138 15.48 -21.04 5.64
C GLU A 138 15.23 -19.73 6.39
N MET A 139 14.22 -18.99 5.94
CA MET A 139 13.73 -17.77 6.56
C MET A 139 12.20 -17.81 6.54
N PRO A 140 11.51 -17.33 7.60
CA PRO A 140 10.07 -17.23 7.60
C PRO A 140 9.55 -16.41 6.41
N SER A 141 8.49 -16.91 5.78
CA SER A 141 7.87 -16.29 4.60
C SER A 141 7.55 -14.81 4.75
N PRO A 142 7.06 -14.29 5.90
CA PRO A 142 6.83 -12.85 6.05
C PRO A 142 8.08 -12.00 5.83
N LEU A 143 9.27 -12.47 6.24
CA LEU A 143 10.52 -11.76 6.05
C LEU A 143 11.02 -11.89 4.60
N ARG A 144 10.81 -13.04 3.96
CA ARG A 144 11.10 -13.23 2.53
C ARG A 144 10.24 -12.31 1.66
N ILE A 145 8.93 -12.28 1.91
CA ILE A 145 7.99 -11.35 1.25
C ILE A 145 8.45 -9.91 1.46
N ARG A 146 8.87 -9.56 2.69
CA ARG A 146 9.33 -8.21 2.99
C ARG A 146 10.61 -7.83 2.27
N LEU A 147 11.50 -8.80 2.04
CA LEU A 147 12.74 -8.63 1.31
C LEU A 147 12.48 -8.39 -0.18
N LEU A 148 11.48 -9.07 -0.77
CA LEU A 148 11.07 -8.84 -2.16
C LEU A 148 10.53 -7.41 -2.39
N ARG A 149 9.80 -6.86 -1.40
CA ARG A 149 9.23 -5.49 -1.48
C ARG A 149 10.33 -4.42 -1.56
N GLY A 150 10.32 -3.61 -2.60
CA GLY A 150 11.29 -2.52 -2.80
C GLY A 150 12.61 -2.97 -3.43
N GLN A 151 12.66 -4.18 -4.00
CA GLN A 151 13.79 -4.72 -4.76
C GLN A 151 13.42 -5.01 -6.22
N GLU A 152 12.31 -4.45 -6.72
CA GLU A 152 11.78 -4.69 -8.06
C GLU A 152 12.82 -4.35 -9.15
N ASP A 153 13.57 -3.25 -8.98
CA ASP A 153 14.65 -2.85 -9.91
C ASP A 153 16.01 -3.49 -9.60
N ARG A 154 16.06 -4.31 -8.54
CA ARG A 154 17.31 -4.81 -7.97
C ARG A 154 17.52 -6.29 -8.19
N LEU A 155 16.48 -7.07 -8.45
CA LEU A 155 16.59 -8.52 -8.62
C LEU A 155 16.34 -8.92 -10.08
N PRO A 156 17.21 -9.74 -10.69
CA PRO A 156 17.01 -10.26 -12.04
C PRO A 156 15.73 -11.09 -12.13
N ILE A 157 15.00 -10.95 -13.23
CA ILE A 157 13.68 -11.57 -13.39
C ILE A 157 13.77 -13.10 -13.45
N GLU A 158 14.86 -13.62 -13.98
CA GLU A 158 15.18 -15.05 -14.07
C GLU A 158 15.15 -15.71 -12.69
N GLU A 159 15.60 -14.98 -11.68
CA GLU A 159 15.62 -15.43 -10.30
C GLU A 159 14.23 -15.51 -9.68
N TYR A 160 13.31 -14.59 -10.04
CA TYR A 160 11.90 -14.72 -9.66
C TYR A 160 11.25 -15.95 -10.28
N TRP A 161 11.51 -16.24 -11.56
CA TRP A 161 10.99 -17.43 -12.23
C TRP A 161 11.46 -18.72 -11.56
N LYS A 162 12.75 -18.79 -11.24
CA LYS A 162 13.33 -19.93 -10.53
C LYS A 162 12.75 -20.10 -9.14
N ALA A 163 12.69 -19.01 -8.37
CA ALA A 163 12.09 -18.99 -7.04
C ALA A 163 10.63 -19.45 -7.04
N LEU A 164 9.85 -18.99 -8.02
CA LEU A 164 8.46 -19.37 -8.20
C LEU A 164 8.32 -20.85 -8.58
N LYS A 165 9.17 -21.34 -9.50
CA LYS A 165 9.18 -22.75 -9.88
C LYS A 165 9.52 -23.64 -8.69
N ASP A 166 10.60 -23.34 -7.97
CA ASP A 166 11.04 -24.09 -6.79
C ASP A 166 9.92 -24.19 -5.74
N LEU A 167 9.25 -23.06 -5.46
CA LEU A 167 8.12 -23.01 -4.52
C LEU A 167 6.90 -23.78 -5.01
N HIS A 168 6.61 -23.76 -6.32
CA HIS A 168 5.48 -24.47 -6.90
C HIS A 168 5.70 -26.00 -6.93
N THR A 169 6.94 -26.45 -7.09
CA THR A 169 7.30 -27.88 -7.16
C THR A 169 7.66 -28.50 -5.81
N ALA A 170 7.62 -27.74 -4.72
CA ALA A 170 7.92 -28.25 -3.39
C ALA A 170 6.91 -29.32 -2.94
N GLU A 171 7.38 -30.38 -2.27
CA GLU A 171 6.52 -31.47 -1.77
C GLU A 171 5.55 -31.01 -0.67
N SER A 172 5.90 -29.95 0.05
CA SER A 172 5.04 -29.30 1.04
C SER A 172 4.01 -28.38 0.39
N ALA A 173 2.83 -28.22 1.03
CA ALA A 173 1.83 -27.24 0.59
C ALA A 173 2.49 -25.86 0.36
N PRO A 174 2.36 -25.27 -0.84
CA PRO A 174 3.09 -24.06 -1.19
C PRO A 174 2.62 -22.87 -0.35
N ASP A 175 3.57 -22.08 0.15
CA ASP A 175 3.26 -20.82 0.84
C ASP A 175 2.58 -19.85 -0.14
N ARG A 176 1.26 -19.71 0.00
CA ARG A 176 0.41 -18.92 -0.89
C ARG A 176 0.82 -17.45 -0.91
N GLU A 177 1.20 -16.91 0.24
CA GLU A 177 1.53 -15.49 0.41
C GLU A 177 2.88 -15.15 -0.22
N LEU A 178 3.86 -16.04 -0.04
CA LEU A 178 5.17 -15.91 -0.66
C LEU A 178 5.09 -16.09 -2.19
N ARG A 179 4.30 -17.05 -2.65
CA ARG A 179 4.04 -17.26 -4.08
C ARG A 179 3.38 -16.04 -4.71
N ARG A 180 2.38 -15.44 -4.05
CA ARG A 180 1.76 -14.20 -4.50
C ARG A 180 2.78 -13.07 -4.60
N ALA A 181 3.66 -12.92 -3.62
CA ALA A 181 4.70 -11.91 -3.65
C ALA A 181 5.67 -12.10 -4.83
N LEU A 182 6.05 -13.34 -5.14
CA LEU A 182 6.86 -13.66 -6.31
C LEU A 182 6.14 -13.37 -7.63
N LEU A 183 4.89 -13.80 -7.75
CA LEU A 183 4.06 -13.53 -8.93
C LEU A 183 3.94 -12.02 -9.18
N PHE A 184 3.78 -11.23 -8.13
CA PHE A 184 3.63 -9.77 -8.25
C PHE A 184 4.95 -9.06 -8.56
N GLY A 185 6.09 -9.70 -8.24
CA GLY A 185 7.41 -9.21 -8.61
C GLY A 185 7.81 -9.55 -10.05
N LEU A 186 7.04 -10.40 -10.76
CA LEU A 186 7.33 -10.76 -12.15
C LEU A 186 6.97 -9.61 -13.11
N ASN A 187 7.88 -8.65 -13.24
CA ASN A 187 7.74 -7.52 -14.15
C ASN A 187 8.62 -7.69 -15.40
N THR A 188 8.23 -8.60 -16.30
CA THR A 188 8.89 -8.78 -17.62
C THR A 188 7.99 -8.31 -18.75
N GLU A 189 8.57 -7.78 -19.82
CA GLU A 189 7.84 -7.40 -21.02
C GLU A 189 7.55 -8.57 -21.96
N ASP A 190 8.46 -9.54 -22.03
CA ASP A 190 8.39 -10.65 -22.99
C ASP A 190 8.95 -11.95 -22.38
N PRO A 191 8.19 -12.65 -21.53
CA PRO A 191 8.58 -13.98 -21.06
C PRO A 191 8.52 -14.99 -22.20
N SER A 192 9.38 -16.02 -22.15
CA SER A 192 9.32 -17.15 -23.10
C SER A 192 7.97 -17.87 -23.06
N GLU A 193 7.58 -18.55 -24.15
CA GLU A 193 6.34 -19.34 -24.21
C GLU A 193 6.22 -20.34 -23.05
N VAL A 194 7.33 -20.97 -22.64
CA VAL A 194 7.37 -21.89 -21.49
C VAL A 194 7.02 -21.17 -20.18
N GLN A 195 7.55 -19.97 -19.97
CA GLN A 195 7.23 -19.16 -18.78
C GLN A 195 5.78 -18.68 -18.82
N GLN A 196 5.27 -18.30 -19.99
CA GLN A 196 3.88 -17.89 -20.16
C GLN A 196 2.91 -19.03 -19.82
N GLU A 197 3.15 -20.23 -20.33
CA GLU A 197 2.29 -21.39 -20.06
C GLU A 197 2.38 -21.82 -18.58
N PHE A 198 3.58 -21.80 -17.98
CA PHE A 198 3.74 -21.99 -16.54
C PHE A 198 2.99 -20.93 -15.73
N TYR A 199 3.06 -19.65 -16.12
CA TYR A 199 2.37 -18.57 -15.43
C TYR A 199 0.84 -18.69 -15.55
N ARG A 200 0.35 -19.24 -16.65
CA ARG A 200 -1.08 -19.49 -16.89
C ARG A 200 -1.66 -20.52 -15.93
N THR A 201 -0.89 -21.49 -15.43
CA THR A 201 -1.40 -22.51 -14.51
C THR A 201 -1.97 -21.91 -13.22
N PHE A 202 -1.47 -20.74 -12.81
CA PHE A 202 -1.94 -20.04 -11.61
C PHE A 202 -3.33 -19.40 -11.77
N LEU A 203 -3.87 -19.22 -13.00
CA LEU A 203 -5.24 -18.72 -13.21
C LEU A 203 -6.32 -19.69 -12.73
N ASN A 204 -5.96 -20.97 -12.60
CA ASN A 204 -6.88 -22.00 -12.14
C ASN A 204 -6.96 -22.07 -10.61
N GLU A 205 -6.10 -21.31 -9.90
CA GLU A 205 -6.19 -21.18 -8.46
C GLU A 205 -7.34 -20.23 -8.09
N GLU A 206 -8.14 -20.58 -7.07
CA GLU A 206 -9.22 -19.76 -6.52
C GLU A 206 -8.69 -18.58 -5.67
N ASP A 207 -7.71 -17.83 -6.17
CA ASP A 207 -7.22 -16.59 -5.54
C ASP A 207 -7.56 -15.38 -6.43
N PRO A 208 -8.59 -14.59 -6.05
CA PRO A 208 -9.02 -13.41 -6.78
C PRO A 208 -7.94 -12.36 -7.04
N VAL A 209 -7.07 -12.15 -6.05
CA VAL A 209 -6.07 -11.09 -6.05
C VAL A 209 -4.93 -11.50 -7.00
N VAL A 210 -4.58 -12.78 -7.00
CA VAL A 210 -3.68 -13.36 -8.00
C VAL A 210 -4.30 -13.30 -9.38
N GLY A 211 -5.56 -13.75 -9.55
CA GLY A 211 -6.26 -13.75 -10.84
C GLY A 211 -6.29 -12.39 -11.53
N TYR A 212 -6.55 -11.31 -10.78
CA TYR A 212 -6.45 -9.93 -11.26
C TYR A 212 -5.08 -9.62 -11.88
N HIS A 213 -4.01 -9.91 -11.13
CA HIS A 213 -2.64 -9.61 -11.55
C HIS A 213 -2.19 -10.46 -12.74
N LEU A 214 -2.56 -11.75 -12.73
CA LEU A 214 -2.25 -12.67 -13.82
C LEU A 214 -2.93 -12.24 -15.12
N LEU A 215 -4.20 -11.82 -15.05
CA LEU A 215 -5.00 -11.50 -16.23
C LEU A 215 -4.39 -10.38 -17.06
N TYR A 216 -3.95 -9.30 -16.40
CA TYR A 216 -3.30 -8.18 -17.09
C TYR A 216 -2.00 -8.61 -17.79
N ASN A 217 -1.13 -9.33 -17.08
CA ASN A 217 0.15 -9.79 -17.63
C ASN A 217 -0.04 -10.77 -18.79
N LEU A 218 -0.91 -11.78 -18.64
CA LEU A 218 -1.19 -12.76 -19.69
C LEU A 218 -1.85 -12.11 -20.90
N TRP A 219 -2.73 -11.13 -20.72
CA TRP A 219 -3.35 -10.41 -21.85
C TRP A 219 -2.29 -9.63 -22.64
N ARG A 220 -1.31 -9.04 -21.96
CA ARG A 220 -0.19 -8.32 -22.57
C ARG A 220 0.74 -9.27 -23.32
N TRP A 221 1.16 -10.36 -22.69
CA TRP A 221 2.13 -11.33 -23.24
C TRP A 221 1.54 -12.26 -24.31
N PHE A 222 0.22 -12.48 -24.31
CA PHE A 222 -0.44 -13.45 -25.20
C PHE A 222 -1.49 -12.83 -26.15
N PRO A 223 -1.11 -11.93 -27.10
CA PRO A 223 -2.05 -11.23 -27.96
C PRO A 223 -3.02 -12.15 -28.72
N ALA A 224 -2.51 -13.26 -29.26
CA ALA A 224 -3.32 -14.20 -30.07
C ALA A 224 -4.39 -14.94 -29.26
N GLY A 225 -4.21 -15.10 -27.93
CA GLY A 225 -5.14 -15.84 -27.07
C GLY A 225 -5.99 -14.97 -26.14
N ARG A 226 -6.01 -13.64 -26.33
CA ARG A 226 -6.73 -12.69 -25.45
C ARG A 226 -8.20 -13.03 -25.26
N SER A 227 -8.90 -13.38 -26.34
CA SER A 227 -10.33 -13.76 -26.26
C SER A 227 -10.52 -15.00 -25.40
N THR A 228 -9.79 -16.08 -25.67
CA THR A 228 -9.86 -17.32 -24.88
C THR A 228 -9.50 -17.10 -23.41
N LEU A 229 -8.47 -16.28 -23.15
CA LEU A 229 -8.07 -15.88 -21.80
C LEU A 229 -9.22 -15.17 -21.07
N LEU A 230 -9.76 -14.10 -21.65
CA LEU A 230 -10.83 -13.30 -21.05
C LEU A 230 -12.11 -14.11 -20.86
N ASP A 231 -12.45 -15.00 -21.80
CA ASP A 231 -13.60 -15.89 -21.67
C ASP A 231 -13.40 -16.90 -20.54
N SER A 232 -12.23 -17.53 -20.46
CA SER A 232 -11.94 -18.49 -19.40
C SER A 232 -11.91 -17.85 -18.01
N SER A 233 -11.57 -16.56 -17.92
CA SER A 233 -11.53 -15.81 -16.67
C SER A 233 -12.89 -15.27 -16.21
N LYS A 234 -13.93 -15.29 -17.07
CA LYS A 234 -15.31 -14.88 -16.70
C LYS A 234 -15.83 -15.63 -15.47
N ARG A 235 -15.44 -16.90 -15.31
CA ARG A 235 -15.84 -17.75 -14.18
C ARG A 235 -15.47 -17.15 -12.82
N LEU A 236 -14.45 -16.30 -12.78
CA LEU A 236 -13.96 -15.72 -11.54
C LEU A 236 -14.85 -14.53 -11.13
N ILE A 237 -15.57 -13.87 -12.05
CA ILE A 237 -16.35 -12.63 -11.78
C ILE A 237 -17.28 -12.74 -10.55
N PRO A 238 -18.05 -13.83 -10.34
CA PRO A 238 -18.95 -13.92 -9.18
C PRO A 238 -18.23 -14.01 -7.82
N PHE A 239 -16.95 -14.40 -7.81
CA PHE A 239 -16.16 -14.67 -6.61
C PHE A 239 -15.22 -13.53 -6.26
N MET A 240 -15.24 -12.44 -7.04
CA MET A 240 -14.21 -11.41 -6.98
C MET A 240 -14.75 -10.01 -6.74
N VAL A 241 -13.90 -9.22 -6.08
CA VAL A 241 -14.12 -7.82 -5.73
C VAL A 241 -14.14 -6.97 -7.02
N ASP A 242 -14.82 -5.82 -6.97
CA ASP A 242 -15.09 -4.93 -8.11
C ASP A 242 -13.83 -4.52 -8.93
N GLU A 243 -12.63 -4.61 -8.33
CA GLU A 243 -11.29 -4.50 -8.96
C GLU A 243 -11.14 -5.40 -10.19
N PHE A 244 -11.56 -6.67 -10.08
CA PHE A 244 -11.42 -7.58 -11.22
C PHE A 244 -12.42 -7.26 -12.32
N ALA A 245 -13.67 -6.96 -11.96
CA ALA A 245 -14.66 -6.53 -12.94
C ALA A 245 -14.15 -5.31 -13.72
N LEU A 246 -13.49 -4.37 -13.05
CA LEU A 246 -12.88 -3.22 -13.69
C LEU A 246 -11.80 -3.60 -14.71
N ILE A 247 -10.77 -4.38 -14.33
CA ILE A 247 -9.70 -4.76 -15.28
C ILE A 247 -10.22 -5.65 -16.40
N TRP A 248 -11.15 -6.56 -16.10
CA TRP A 248 -11.71 -7.46 -17.09
C TRP A 248 -12.47 -6.69 -18.17
N ASN A 249 -13.29 -5.71 -17.79
CA ASN A 249 -13.98 -4.86 -18.77
C ASN A 249 -13.01 -3.94 -19.54
N LEU A 250 -11.97 -3.39 -18.88
CA LEU A 250 -10.95 -2.59 -19.55
C LEU A 250 -10.19 -3.39 -20.62
N LEU A 251 -9.81 -4.64 -20.32
CA LEU A 251 -9.08 -5.49 -21.26
C LEU A 251 -9.93 -5.97 -22.42
N ASN A 252 -11.21 -6.27 -22.18
CA ASN A 252 -12.14 -6.58 -23.27
C ASN A 252 -12.33 -5.36 -24.18
N LEU A 253 -12.48 -4.17 -23.59
CA LEU A 253 -12.60 -2.95 -24.36
C LEU A 253 -11.35 -2.64 -25.19
N ALA A 254 -10.16 -2.81 -24.61
CA ALA A 254 -8.90 -2.61 -25.32
C ALA A 254 -8.72 -3.61 -26.48
N GLY A 255 -9.37 -4.77 -26.41
CA GLY A 255 -9.37 -5.78 -27.47
C GLY A 255 -10.53 -5.66 -28.47
N ALA A 256 -11.49 -4.77 -28.24
CA ALA A 256 -12.67 -4.62 -29.10
C ALA A 256 -12.27 -4.07 -30.47
N GLN A 257 -12.80 -4.67 -31.54
CA GLN A 257 -12.50 -4.29 -32.93
C GLN A 257 -13.58 -3.38 -33.53
N SER A 258 -14.72 -3.24 -32.85
CA SER A 258 -15.83 -2.39 -33.28
C SER A 258 -16.48 -1.66 -32.10
N LEU A 259 -17.28 -0.63 -32.41
CA LEU A 259 -18.07 0.08 -31.40
C LEU A 259 -19.15 -0.82 -30.77
N GLU A 260 -19.73 -1.73 -31.55
CA GLU A 260 -20.73 -2.68 -31.09
C GLU A 260 -20.14 -3.65 -30.05
N GLU A 261 -18.93 -4.14 -30.29
CA GLU A 261 -18.19 -4.96 -29.32
C GLU A 261 -17.80 -4.16 -28.07
N ALA A 262 -17.44 -2.90 -28.23
CA ALA A 262 -16.99 -2.03 -27.13
C ALA A 262 -18.13 -1.60 -26.18
N GLU A 263 -19.33 -1.41 -26.71
CA GLU A 263 -20.48 -0.84 -26.00
C GLU A 263 -20.82 -1.52 -24.65
N PRO A 264 -20.94 -2.87 -24.55
CA PRO A 264 -21.27 -3.52 -23.28
C PRO A 264 -20.21 -3.25 -22.20
N TYR A 265 -18.92 -3.22 -22.57
CA TYR A 265 -17.84 -2.97 -21.65
C TYR A 265 -17.81 -1.50 -21.19
N ILE A 266 -18.03 -0.56 -22.11
CA ILE A 266 -18.17 0.87 -21.76
C ILE A 266 -19.33 1.08 -20.80
N LYS A 267 -20.47 0.43 -21.03
CA LYS A 267 -21.64 0.51 -20.15
C LYS A 267 -21.30 0.01 -18.75
N GLN A 268 -20.67 -1.15 -18.63
CA GLN A 268 -20.28 -1.71 -17.34
C GLN A 268 -19.25 -0.84 -16.60
N LEU A 269 -18.27 -0.30 -17.32
CA LEU A 269 -17.26 0.61 -16.75
C LEU A 269 -17.89 1.90 -16.21
N LYS A 270 -18.88 2.47 -16.93
CA LYS A 270 -19.65 3.62 -16.44
C LYS A 270 -20.44 3.25 -15.17
N GLU A 271 -21.05 2.07 -15.15
CA GLU A 271 -21.83 1.59 -14.00
C GLU A 271 -20.97 1.49 -12.73
N LEU A 272 -19.70 1.04 -12.83
CA LEU A 272 -18.75 1.00 -11.71
C LEU A 272 -18.46 2.38 -11.08
N THR A 273 -18.77 3.49 -11.77
CA THR A 273 -18.59 4.85 -11.24
C THR A 273 -19.86 5.41 -10.56
N THR A 274 -20.99 4.70 -10.61
CA THR A 274 -22.27 5.17 -10.10
C THR A 274 -22.44 4.84 -8.61
N PRO A 275 -23.37 5.49 -7.89
CA PRO A 275 -23.71 5.15 -6.51
C PRO A 275 -24.19 3.71 -6.25
N ALA A 276 -24.33 2.86 -7.28
CA ALA A 276 -24.61 1.44 -7.12
C ALA A 276 -23.43 0.68 -6.45
N TYR A 277 -22.22 1.25 -6.47
CA TYR A 277 -21.01 0.63 -5.91
C TYR A 277 -20.44 1.42 -4.71
N PRO A 278 -19.67 0.75 -3.82
CA PRO A 278 -18.95 1.40 -2.73
C PRO A 278 -18.06 2.57 -3.20
N ALA A 279 -17.89 3.57 -2.35
CA ALA A 279 -17.18 4.79 -2.71
C ALA A 279 -15.71 4.55 -3.11
N GLU A 280 -15.06 3.59 -2.47
CA GLU A 280 -13.71 3.12 -2.76
C GLU A 280 -13.59 2.58 -4.19
N VAL A 281 -14.55 1.75 -4.59
CA VAL A 281 -14.63 1.13 -5.92
C VAL A 281 -14.85 2.18 -6.99
N ARG A 282 -15.81 3.10 -6.77
CA ARG A 282 -16.06 4.21 -7.69
C ARG A 282 -14.82 5.08 -7.89
N LEU A 283 -14.09 5.40 -6.82
CA LEU A 283 -12.87 6.21 -6.89
C LEU A 283 -11.78 5.49 -7.68
N MET A 284 -11.57 4.20 -7.41
CA MET A 284 -10.64 3.38 -8.17
C MET A 284 -11.01 3.29 -9.65
N ALA A 285 -12.27 2.97 -9.96
CA ALA A 285 -12.77 2.91 -11.34
C ALA A 285 -12.59 4.24 -12.04
N THR A 286 -12.95 5.35 -11.40
CA THR A 286 -12.79 6.70 -11.98
C THR A 286 -11.33 7.02 -12.28
N ASN A 287 -10.39 6.68 -11.38
CA ASN A 287 -8.95 6.88 -11.60
C ASN A 287 -8.42 6.06 -12.78
N GLN A 288 -8.80 4.78 -12.86
CA GLN A 288 -8.36 3.90 -13.95
C GLN A 288 -8.94 4.35 -15.29
N LEU A 289 -10.21 4.77 -15.32
CA LEU A 289 -10.86 5.30 -16.52
C LEU A 289 -10.23 6.62 -16.96
N SER A 290 -9.95 7.53 -16.03
CA SER A 290 -9.27 8.80 -16.33
C SER A 290 -7.90 8.57 -16.99
N THR A 291 -7.16 7.57 -16.50
CA THR A 291 -5.87 7.16 -17.08
C THR A 291 -6.02 6.53 -18.46
N SER A 292 -7.04 5.70 -18.66
CA SER A 292 -7.22 4.90 -19.89
C SER A 292 -7.86 5.68 -21.05
N PHE A 293 -8.81 6.58 -20.77
CA PHE A 293 -9.59 7.31 -21.77
C PHE A 293 -9.24 8.79 -21.87
N GLY A 294 -8.31 9.24 -21.03
CA GLY A 294 -8.01 10.65 -20.87
C GLY A 294 -8.96 11.35 -19.92
N ASN A 295 -8.49 12.50 -19.46
CA ASN A 295 -9.05 13.19 -18.31
C ASN A 295 -10.15 14.22 -18.66
N ARG A 296 -10.51 14.34 -19.94
CA ARG A 296 -11.52 15.29 -20.45
C ARG A 296 -12.93 14.68 -20.62
N THR A 297 -13.11 13.40 -20.30
CA THR A 297 -14.39 12.73 -20.55
C THR A 297 -15.46 13.19 -19.54
N PRO A 298 -16.64 13.70 -19.98
CA PRO A 298 -17.62 14.30 -19.07
C PRO A 298 -18.10 13.38 -17.94
N PHE A 299 -18.30 12.08 -18.21
CA PHE A 299 -18.73 11.15 -17.15
C PHE A 299 -17.66 10.95 -16.07
N ILE A 300 -16.37 11.04 -16.42
CA ILE A 300 -15.24 10.94 -15.48
C ILE A 300 -15.18 12.19 -14.61
N LEU A 301 -15.29 13.37 -15.22
CA LEU A 301 -15.35 14.65 -14.50
C LEU A 301 -16.54 14.69 -13.52
N ASN A 302 -17.68 14.16 -13.94
CA ASN A 302 -18.89 14.02 -13.11
C ASN A 302 -18.68 13.05 -11.94
N ALA A 303 -18.02 11.91 -12.19
CA ALA A 303 -17.74 10.92 -11.15
C ALA A 303 -16.81 11.50 -10.07
N TYR A 304 -15.76 12.22 -10.46
CA TYR A 304 -14.88 12.92 -9.52
C TYR A 304 -15.63 13.96 -8.69
N LEU A 305 -16.48 14.78 -9.32
CA LEU A 305 -17.25 15.82 -8.61
C LEU A 305 -18.18 15.20 -7.56
N ARG A 306 -18.91 14.14 -7.92
CA ARG A 306 -19.78 13.40 -6.98
C ARG A 306 -18.99 12.78 -5.82
N LEU A 307 -17.81 12.22 -6.08
CA LEU A 307 -16.93 11.69 -5.04
C LEU A 307 -16.36 12.80 -4.13
N SER A 308 -16.16 13.99 -4.67
CA SER A 308 -15.62 15.15 -3.94
C SER A 308 -16.59 15.74 -2.91
N VAL A 309 -17.86 15.32 -2.91
CA VAL A 309 -18.87 15.68 -1.89
C VAL A 309 -19.23 14.52 -0.96
N HIS A 310 -18.52 13.39 -1.07
CA HIS A 310 -18.84 12.21 -0.28
C HIS A 310 -18.62 12.41 1.23
N HIS A 311 -19.48 11.81 2.06
CA HIS A 311 -19.41 11.93 3.53
C HIS A 311 -18.11 11.36 4.13
N LYS A 312 -17.54 10.31 3.53
CA LYS A 312 -16.22 9.80 3.93
C LYS A 312 -15.13 10.82 3.55
N TRP A 313 -14.54 11.47 4.55
CA TRP A 313 -13.55 12.54 4.33
C TRP A 313 -12.35 12.11 3.47
N ARG A 314 -11.89 10.85 3.58
CA ARG A 314 -10.77 10.33 2.77
C ARG A 314 -11.10 10.29 1.28
N ILE A 315 -12.31 9.83 0.92
CA ILE A 315 -12.80 9.80 -0.47
C ILE A 315 -12.94 11.23 -1.00
N ARG A 316 -13.60 12.10 -0.24
CA ARG A 316 -13.75 13.52 -0.58
C ARG A 316 -12.40 14.20 -0.83
N LYS A 317 -11.42 13.95 0.05
CA LYS A 317 -10.07 14.52 -0.07
C LYS A 317 -9.38 14.01 -1.34
N ALA A 318 -9.38 12.70 -1.56
CA ALA A 318 -8.73 12.08 -2.71
C ALA A 318 -9.34 12.56 -4.05
N ALA A 319 -10.68 12.55 -4.17
CA ALA A 319 -11.35 13.04 -5.37
C ALA A 319 -11.13 14.55 -5.59
N GLY A 320 -11.15 15.34 -4.52
CA GLY A 320 -10.83 16.78 -4.60
C GLY A 320 -9.40 17.04 -5.09
N GLN A 321 -8.42 16.24 -4.66
CA GLN A 321 -7.05 16.34 -5.16
C GLN A 321 -6.95 16.01 -6.65
N GLN A 322 -7.70 15.00 -7.13
CA GLN A 322 -7.77 14.71 -8.56
C GLN A 322 -8.37 15.89 -9.33
N ILE A 323 -9.47 16.47 -8.86
CA ILE A 323 -10.06 17.68 -9.50
C ILE A 323 -9.05 18.83 -9.54
N LEU A 324 -8.29 19.09 -8.46
CA LEU A 324 -7.26 20.13 -8.48
C LEU A 324 -6.19 19.89 -9.55
N GLU A 325 -5.76 18.63 -9.73
CA GLU A 325 -4.83 18.27 -10.80
C GLU A 325 -5.44 18.48 -12.18
N LEU A 326 -6.71 18.11 -12.36
CA LEU A 326 -7.47 18.29 -13.60
C LEU A 326 -7.67 19.77 -13.96
N LEU A 327 -7.86 20.64 -12.96
CA LEU A 327 -8.08 22.07 -13.15
C LEU A 327 -6.85 22.82 -13.68
N LYS A 328 -5.67 22.19 -13.71
CA LYS A 328 -4.49 22.72 -14.40
C LYS A 328 -4.69 22.81 -15.92
N ASP A 329 -5.63 22.04 -16.48
CA ASP A 329 -6.04 22.16 -17.88
C ASP A 329 -7.14 23.24 -18.02
N PRO A 330 -6.89 24.34 -18.74
CA PRO A 330 -7.86 25.42 -18.92
C PRO A 330 -9.20 24.97 -19.53
N MET A 331 -9.17 23.93 -20.37
CA MET A 331 -10.39 23.40 -21.00
C MET A 331 -11.27 22.68 -19.98
N ILE A 332 -10.66 21.92 -19.06
CA ILE A 332 -11.39 21.24 -17.99
C ILE A 332 -11.93 22.27 -17.00
N ARG A 333 -11.15 23.32 -16.70
CA ARG A 333 -11.62 24.45 -15.89
C ARG A 333 -12.88 25.08 -16.47
N GLN A 334 -12.84 25.44 -17.77
CA GLN A 334 -13.99 26.02 -18.46
C GLN A 334 -15.21 25.09 -18.43
N GLN A 335 -14.99 23.78 -18.61
CA GLN A 335 -16.06 22.79 -18.54
C GLN A 335 -16.72 22.75 -17.14
N TYR A 336 -15.92 22.73 -16.07
CA TYR A 336 -16.45 22.76 -14.71
C TYR A 336 -17.19 24.06 -14.38
N GLU A 337 -16.69 25.20 -14.84
CA GLU A 337 -17.35 26.50 -14.66
C GLU A 337 -18.68 26.55 -15.42
N LYS A 338 -18.72 26.03 -16.66
CA LYS A 338 -19.93 25.94 -17.48
C LYS A 338 -20.98 25.04 -16.83
N ASP A 339 -20.58 23.89 -16.30
CA ASP A 339 -21.51 22.92 -15.75
C ASP A 339 -21.95 23.27 -14.32
N LEU A 340 -21.32 24.26 -13.68
CA LEU A 340 -21.57 24.65 -12.28
C LEU A 340 -23.06 24.90 -11.98
N PRO A 341 -23.84 25.63 -12.81
CA PRO A 341 -25.25 25.91 -12.52
C PRO A 341 -26.15 24.67 -12.51
N GLU A 342 -25.75 23.59 -13.17
CA GLU A 342 -26.53 22.35 -13.31
C GLU A 342 -26.29 21.36 -12.16
N ARG A 343 -25.42 21.71 -11.20
CA ARG A 343 -25.02 20.82 -10.10
C ARG A 343 -25.87 21.01 -8.85
N SER A 344 -25.85 20.01 -7.97
CA SER A 344 -26.45 20.13 -6.64
C SER A 344 -25.76 21.22 -5.82
N GLU A 345 -26.45 21.82 -4.83
CA GLU A 345 -25.86 22.87 -3.98
C GLU A 345 -24.53 22.45 -3.32
N GLN A 346 -24.43 21.19 -2.88
CA GLN A 346 -23.22 20.65 -2.27
C GLN A 346 -22.06 20.60 -3.27
N GLU A 347 -22.33 20.14 -4.50
CA GLU A 347 -21.34 20.09 -5.58
C GLU A 347 -20.94 21.49 -6.05
N GLN A 348 -21.89 22.43 -6.15
CA GLN A 348 -21.61 23.83 -6.48
C GLN A 348 -20.67 24.45 -5.46
N LYS A 349 -20.98 24.32 -4.17
CA LYS A 349 -20.14 24.84 -3.09
C LYS A 349 -18.74 24.23 -3.17
N ARG A 350 -18.66 22.90 -3.30
CA ARG A 350 -17.39 22.18 -3.36
C ARG A 350 -16.55 22.56 -4.58
N LEU A 351 -17.17 22.69 -5.74
CA LEU A 351 -16.46 23.04 -6.97
C LEU A 351 -15.95 24.49 -6.94
N ARG A 352 -16.72 25.43 -6.38
CA ARG A 352 -16.24 26.81 -6.14
C ARG A 352 -15.02 26.83 -5.22
N GLU A 353 -15.06 26.08 -4.11
CA GLU A 353 -13.89 25.95 -3.21
C GLU A 353 -12.65 25.45 -3.97
N LEU A 354 -12.79 24.41 -4.81
CA LEU A 354 -11.68 23.83 -5.57
C LEU A 354 -11.17 24.77 -6.68
N LEU A 355 -12.07 25.48 -7.37
CA LEU A 355 -11.71 26.49 -8.36
C LEU A 355 -10.89 27.63 -7.75
N GLU A 356 -11.25 28.10 -6.55
CA GLU A 356 -10.47 29.12 -5.85
C GLU A 356 -9.11 28.58 -5.35
N LEU A 357 -9.08 27.38 -4.77
CA LEU A 357 -7.83 26.73 -4.34
C LEU A 357 -6.85 26.50 -5.49
N SER A 358 -7.35 26.20 -6.70
CA SER A 358 -6.47 26.02 -7.86
C SER A 358 -5.72 27.29 -8.25
N LYS A 359 -6.27 28.49 -7.98
CA LYS A 359 -5.65 29.79 -8.29
C LYS A 359 -4.51 30.14 -7.35
N SER A 360 -4.51 29.64 -6.11
CA SER A 360 -3.49 29.94 -5.11
C SER A 360 -2.26 29.02 -5.17
N THR A 361 -2.25 28.08 -6.12
CA THR A 361 -1.18 27.10 -6.32
C THR A 361 -0.43 27.33 -7.63
N GLU A 362 -0.86 28.32 -8.43
CA GLU A 362 -0.10 28.95 -9.54
C GLU A 362 0.75 30.10 -8.99
#